data_AF-A0A9P9YP27-F1
#
_entry.id   AF-A0A9P9YP27-F1
#
_cell.length_a   1.000
_cell.length_b   1.000
_cell.length_c   1.000
_cell.angle_alpha   90.00
_cell.angle_beta   90.00
_cell.angle_gamma   90.00
#
_symmetry.space_group_name_H-M   'P 1'
#
loop_
_entity.id
_entity.type
_entity.pdbx_description
1 polymer ?
#
loop_
_entity_poly.entity_id
_entity_poly.type
_entity_poly.pdbx_seq_one_letter_code
_entity_poly.pdbx_strand_id
1 'polypeptide(L)' 'MLTDLLVQSKSGTGKTLIYVIAAMQGFHRTMTRPHALIVVPTRELAIQVEDTFRFLCEYYQDFKPTSFIGGTEVA' A
#
# COMPACT_ATOMS: atom_id res chain seq x y z
N MET A 1 -18.56 -5.57 -4.80
CA MET A 1 -18.58 -6.13 -3.43
C MET A 1 -17.13 -6.32 -3.05
N LEU A 2 -16.60 -5.57 -2.08
CA LEU A 2 -15.27 -5.86 -1.54
C LEU A 2 -15.44 -7.09 -0.65
N THR A 3 -14.99 -8.23 -1.17
CA THR A 3 -15.03 -9.50 -0.45
C THR A 3 -13.80 -9.58 0.42
N ASP A 4 -13.96 -9.97 1.69
CA ASP A 4 -12.83 -10.23 2.56
C ASP A 4 -12.03 -11.43 2.05
N LEU A 5 -10.71 -11.30 1.99
CA LEU A 5 -9.81 -12.30 1.43
C LEU A 5 -8.77 -12.73 2.47
N LEU A 6 -8.65 -14.04 2.65
CA LEU A 6 -7.53 -14.65 3.36
C LEU A 6 -6.60 -15.31 2.34
N VAL A 7 -5.34 -14.87 2.30
CA VAL A 7 -4.36 -15.32 1.29
C VAL A 7 -3.10 -15.82 2.00
N GLN A 8 -2.62 -17.00 1.60
CA GLN A 8 -1.34 -17.56 2.03
C GLN A 8 -0.48 -17.89 0.80
N SER A 9 0.79 -17.49 0.82
CA SER A 9 1.74 -17.84 -0.24
C SER A 9 3.18 -17.73 0.23
N LYS A 10 4.13 -18.30 -0.53
CA LYS A 10 5.57 -18.25 -0.24
C LYS A 10 6.15 -16.84 -0.45
N SER A 11 7.28 -16.51 0.16
CA SER A 11 7.99 -15.24 -0.11
C SER A 11 8.34 -15.11 -1.59
N GLY A 12 8.36 -13.88 -2.11
CA GLY A 12 8.71 -13.61 -3.51
C GLY A 12 7.61 -13.89 -4.55
N THR A 13 6.42 -14.35 -4.15
CA THR A 13 5.33 -14.66 -5.10
C THR A 13 4.34 -13.50 -5.33
N GLY A 14 4.78 -12.26 -5.14
CA GLY A 14 3.96 -11.08 -5.48
C GLY A 14 2.84 -10.70 -4.50
N LYS A 15 2.88 -11.12 -3.22
CA LYS A 15 1.87 -10.68 -2.22
C LYS A 15 1.74 -9.16 -2.11
N THR A 16 2.86 -8.45 -2.21
CA THR A 16 2.87 -6.98 -2.14
C THR A 16 2.06 -6.36 -3.28
N LEU A 17 2.11 -6.95 -4.48
CA LEU A 17 1.33 -6.49 -5.62
C LEU A 17 -0.19 -6.63 -5.38
N ILE A 18 -0.59 -7.67 -4.63
CA ILE A 18 -2.01 -7.86 -4.26
C ILE A 18 -2.48 -6.68 -3.40
N TYR A 19 -1.67 -6.18 -2.46
CA TYR A 19 -2.03 -4.99 -1.67
C TYR A 19 -2.25 -3.77 -2.54
N VAL A 20 -1.38 -3.55 -3.54
CA VAL A 20 -1.50 -2.42 -4.47
C VAL A 20 -2.78 -2.51 -5.29
N ILE A 21 -3.03 -3.66 -5.90
CA ILE A 21 -4.25 -3.86 -6.71
C ILE A 21 -5.50 -3.69 -5.84
N ALA A 22 -5.52 -4.27 -4.63
CA ALA A 22 -6.65 -4.16 -3.71
C ALA A 22 -6.91 -2.70 -3.29
N ALA A 23 -5.86 -1.94 -2.96
CA ALA A 23 -5.98 -0.52 -2.61
C ALA A 23 -6.44 0.34 -3.79
N MET A 24 -5.97 0.04 -5.01
CA MET A 24 -6.26 0.84 -6.20
C MET A 24 -7.62 0.51 -6.85
N GLN A 25 -8.21 -0.66 -6.59
CA GLN A 25 -9.51 -1.05 -7.16
C GLN A 25 -10.64 -0.06 -6.89
N GLY A 26 -10.60 0.66 -5.76
CA GLY A 26 -11.58 1.69 -5.39
C GLY A 26 -11.02 3.11 -5.40
N PHE A 27 -9.80 3.32 -5.87
CA PHE A 27 -9.14 4.62 -5.83
C PHE A 27 -9.76 5.58 -6.85
N HIS A 28 -10.07 6.79 -6.42
CA HIS A 28 -10.50 7.88 -7.27
C HIS A 28 -9.73 9.16 -6.92
N ARG A 29 -9.69 10.15 -7.82
CA ARG A 29 -8.88 11.37 -7.60
C ARG A 29 -9.55 12.41 -6.68
N THR A 30 -10.87 12.40 -6.57
CA THR A 30 -11.62 13.40 -5.76
C THR A 30 -11.57 13.13 -4.25
N MET A 31 -10.67 12.25 -3.84
CA MET A 31 -10.74 11.48 -2.62
C MET A 31 -9.69 12.10 -1.69
N THR A 32 -10.14 12.76 -0.62
CA THR A 32 -9.30 13.69 0.19
C THR A 32 -8.84 13.14 1.53
N ARG A 33 -9.15 11.87 1.84
CA ARG A 33 -8.76 11.19 3.07
C ARG A 33 -7.86 9.98 2.76
N PRO A 34 -7.21 9.34 3.73
CA PRO A 34 -6.59 8.04 3.49
C PRO A 34 -7.65 7.00 3.07
N HIS A 35 -7.43 6.29 1.96
CA HIS A 35 -8.39 5.31 1.42
C HIS A 35 -8.02 3.85 1.70
N ALA A 36 -6.74 3.58 1.94
CA ALA A 36 -6.23 2.26 2.26
C ALA A 36 -5.25 2.37 3.42
N LEU A 37 -5.31 1.40 4.33
CA LEU A 37 -4.34 1.20 5.40
C LEU A 37 -3.75 -0.20 5.24
N ILE A 38 -2.42 -0.27 5.20
CA ILE A 38 -1.69 -1.52 5.15
C ILE A 38 -0.84 -1.61 6.39
N VAL A 39 -1.03 -2.68 7.16
CA VAL A 39 -0.28 -2.93 8.39
C VAL A 39 0.70 -4.08 8.15
N VAL A 40 1.97 -3.84 8.46
CA VAL A 40 3.05 -4.82 8.32
C VAL A 40 3.88 -4.88 9.60
N PRO A 41 4.50 -6.03 9.91
CA PRO A 41 5.11 -6.25 11.23
C PRO A 41 6.49 -5.61 11.40
N THR A 42 7.16 -5.16 10.33
CA THR A 42 8.52 -4.62 10.39
C THR A 42 8.69 -3.33 9.60
N ARG A 43 9.72 -2.57 9.97
CA ARG A 43 10.07 -1.28 9.34
C ARG A 43 10.46 -1.48 7.87
N GLU A 44 11.26 -2.50 7.61
CA GLU A 44 11.78 -2.82 6.28
C GLU A 44 10.65 -3.20 5.32
N LEU A 45 9.65 -3.94 5.81
CA LEU A 45 8.48 -4.28 5.02
C LEU A 45 7.62 -3.04 4.72
N ALA A 46 7.49 -2.10 5.65
CA ALA A 46 6.73 -0.88 5.41
C ALA A 46 7.35 -0.04 4.29
N ILE A 47 8.68 0.12 4.32
CA ILE A 47 9.44 0.81 3.28
C ILE A 47 9.28 0.09 1.93
N GLN A 48 9.47 -1.24 1.89
CA GLN A 48 9.32 -2.02 0.65
C GLN A 48 7.92 -1.93 0.04
N VAL A 49 6.88 -1.94 0.88
CA VAL A 49 5.50 -1.76 0.44
C VAL A 49 5.33 -0.36 -0.15
N GLU A 50 5.74 0.69 0.55
CA GLU A 50 5.64 2.07 0.06
C GLU A 50 6.37 2.27 -1.27
N ASP A 51 7.59 1.75 -1.41
CA ASP A 51 8.36 1.82 -2.65
C ASP A 51 7.66 1.10 -3.81
N THR A 52 7.05 -0.05 -3.52
CA THR A 52 6.25 -0.80 -4.51
C THR A 52 5.03 0.01 -4.96
N PHE A 53 4.36 0.71 -4.04
CA PHE A 53 3.28 1.62 -4.39
C PHE A 53 3.77 2.81 -5.23
N ARG A 54 4.89 3.45 -4.86
CA ARG A 54 5.46 4.56 -5.64
C ARG A 54 5.78 4.13 -7.07
N PHE A 55 6.41 2.96 -7.23
CA PHE A 55 6.76 2.41 -8.53
C PHE A 55 5.53 2.09 -9.39
N LEU A 56 4.59 1.32 -8.85
CA LEU A 56 3.44 0.86 -9.63
C LEU A 56 2.39 1.94 -9.88
N CYS A 57 2.34 2.97 -9.05
CA CYS A 57 1.40 4.07 -9.16
C CYS A 57 2.05 5.37 -9.66
N GLU A 58 3.24 5.32 -10.26
CA GLU A 58 3.99 6.52 -10.70
C GLU A 58 3.19 7.43 -11.66
N TYR A 59 2.30 6.84 -12.48
CA TYR A 59 1.45 7.58 -13.41
C TYR A 59 0.12 8.08 -12.80
N TYR A 60 -0.20 7.69 -11.56
CA TYR A 60 -1.38 8.19 -10.85
C TYR A 60 -1.05 9.53 -10.20
N GLN A 61 -1.35 10.60 -10.93
CA GLN A 61 -1.22 11.95 -10.39
C GLN A 61 -1.99 12.10 -9.08
N ASP A 62 -1.38 12.79 -8.12
CA ASP A 62 -1.88 13.03 -6.76
C ASP A 62 -1.95 11.80 -5.84
N PHE A 63 -1.53 10.61 -6.30
CA PHE A 63 -1.38 9.46 -5.42
C PHE A 63 -0.09 9.58 -4.60
N LYS A 64 -0.23 9.63 -3.27
CA LYS A 64 0.89 9.77 -2.34
C LYS A 64 0.85 8.63 -1.32
N PRO A 65 1.55 7.50 -1.56
CA PRO A 65 1.74 6.50 -0.53
C PRO A 65 2.70 7.06 0.54
N THR A 66 2.43 6.76 1.81
CA THR A 66 3.25 7.21 2.94
C THR A 66 3.21 6.16 4.03
N SER A 67 4.37 5.78 4.56
CA SER A 67 4.50 4.90 5.72
C SER A 67 4.69 5.70 7.00
N PHE A 68 4.15 5.19 8.11
CA PHE A 68 4.34 5.72 9.45
C PHE A 68 5.02 4.65 10.28
N ILE A 69 6.23 4.94 10.76
CA ILE A 69 7.07 3.94 11.41
C ILE A 69 7.54 4.48 12.76
N GLY A 70 7.33 3.73 13.84
CA GLY A 70 7.74 4.17 15.17
C GLY A 70 9.24 4.53 15.22
N GLY A 71 9.57 5.72 15.75
CA GLY A 71 10.93 6.23 15.80
C GLY A 71 11.38 7.04 14.57
N THR A 72 10.49 7.33 13.62
CA THR A 72 10.70 8.38 12.60
C THR A 72 9.89 9.62 12.94
N GLU A 73 10.46 10.81 12.71
CA GLU A 73 9.67 12.02 12.72
C GLU A 73 8.64 11.97 11.59
N VAL A 74 7.43 12.42 11.89
CA VAL A 74 6.34 12.54 10.92
C VAL A 74 6.15 14.04 10.70
N ALA A 75 6.45 14.51 9.49
CA ALA A 75 6.26 15.89 9.07
C ALA A 75 4.86 16.13 8.51
#